data_AF-A0A1Y6DA46-F1
#
_entry.id   AF-A0A1Y6DA46-F1
#
_cell.length_a   1.000
_cell.length_b   1.000
_cell.length_c   1.000
_cell.angle_alpha   90.00
_cell.angle_beta   90.00
_cell.angle_gamma   90.00
#
_symmetry.space_group_name_H-M   'P 1'
#
loop_
_entity.id
_entity.type
_entity.pdbx_description
1 polymer ?
#
loop_
_entity_poly.entity_id
_entity_poly.type
_entity_poly.pdbx_seq_one_letter_code
_entity_poly.pdbx_strand_id
1 'polypeptide(L)'
;MLTRKTPPLTRPSHRPVSFDWVERAARLPGKSLHVALSILWAAAIDSAPVVRVSRSALDRFSVSRDACYDALRHMEDAGLVRVKRLSGRRTVVTLLDRDGSPMRMVPQT
;
A
#
# COMPACT_ATOMS: atom_id res chain seq x y z
N MET A 1 37.23 -15.19 3.15
CA MET A 1 35.77 -15.13 2.96
C MET A 1 35.18 -14.12 3.94
N LEU A 2 34.90 -12.89 3.50
CA LEU A 2 34.28 -11.86 4.34
C LEU A 2 32.76 -12.05 4.30
N THR A 3 32.18 -12.62 5.36
CA THR A 3 30.73 -12.60 5.59
C THR A 3 30.30 -11.15 5.76
N ARG A 4 29.67 -10.57 4.73
CA ARG A 4 28.98 -9.30 4.87
C ARG A 4 27.77 -9.53 5.78
N LYS A 5 27.92 -9.20 7.06
CA LYS A 5 26.81 -9.12 8.00
C LYS A 5 25.97 -7.90 7.55
N THR A 6 24.85 -8.13 6.88
CA THR A 6 23.93 -7.06 6.48
C THR A 6 23.50 -6.32 7.75
N PRO A 7 23.77 -5.01 7.88
CA PRO A 7 23.35 -4.27 9.07
C PRO A 7 21.83 -4.35 9.19
N PRO A 8 21.27 -4.48 10.42
CA PRO A 8 19.83 -4.40 10.60
C PRO A 8 19.39 -3.02 10.12
N LEU A 9 18.47 -2.99 9.16
CA LEU A 9 17.87 -1.75 8.69
C LEU A 9 17.03 -1.19 9.83
N THR A 10 17.63 -0.30 10.63
CA THR A 10 16.94 0.37 11.74
C THR A 10 15.75 1.13 11.18
N ARG A 11 14.54 0.77 11.63
CA ARG A 11 13.29 1.40 11.20
C ARG A 11 13.32 2.89 11.51
N PRO A 12 13.17 3.78 10.52
CA PRO A 12 12.97 5.20 10.78
C PRO A 12 11.63 5.37 11.51
N SER A 13 11.64 5.88 12.74
CA SER A 13 10.46 5.99 13.61
C SER A 13 9.56 7.20 13.29
N HIS A 14 9.87 8.02 12.28
CA HIS A 14 9.18 9.30 12.09
C HIS A 14 9.29 9.88 10.66
N ARG A 15 8.94 9.11 9.61
CA ARG A 15 8.85 9.66 8.23
C ARG A 15 7.60 9.19 7.47
N PRO A 16 7.12 9.98 6.47
CA PRO A 16 5.71 10.09 6.07
C PRO A 16 5.03 8.87 5.43
N VAL A 17 5.74 7.76 5.24
CA VAL A 17 5.15 6.46 4.91
C VAL A 17 6.11 5.43 5.52
N SER A 18 5.64 4.61 6.45
CA SER A 18 6.49 3.56 7.05
C SER A 18 6.98 2.63 5.94
N PHE A 19 8.29 2.64 5.65
CA PHE A 19 8.89 1.71 4.68
C PHE A 19 8.59 0.25 5.03
N ASP A 20 8.34 -0.06 6.31
CA ASP A 20 7.84 -1.36 6.78
C ASP A 20 6.56 -1.79 6.06
N TRP A 21 5.65 -0.86 5.79
CA TRP A 21 4.41 -1.13 5.06
C TRP A 21 4.69 -1.51 3.60
N VAL A 22 5.56 -0.75 2.94
CA VAL A 22 5.97 -1.02 1.55
C VAL A 22 6.72 -2.34 1.45
N GLU A 23 7.60 -2.62 2.41
CA GLU A 23 8.34 -3.87 2.49
C GLU A 23 7.41 -5.07 2.68
N ARG A 24 6.40 -4.97 3.55
CA ARG A 24 5.38 -6.00 3.71
C ARG A 24 4.59 -6.20 2.42
N ALA A 25 4.23 -5.13 1.71
CA ALA A 25 3.56 -5.23 0.42
C ALA A 25 4.45 -5.85 -0.67
N ALA A 26 5.76 -5.60 -0.64
CA ALA A 26 6.73 -6.16 -1.57
C ALA A 26 6.94 -7.68 -1.38
N ARG A 27 6.71 -8.20 -0.18
CA ARG A 27 6.79 -9.65 0.12
C ARG A 27 5.56 -10.42 -0.38
N LEU A 28 4.48 -9.73 -0.76
CA LEU A 28 3.27 -10.36 -1.26
C LEU A 28 3.42 -10.75 -2.75
N PRO A 29 2.79 -11.86 -3.17
CA PRO A 29 2.90 -12.34 -4.54
C PRO A 29 2.20 -11.42 -5.55
N GLY A 30 2.55 -11.60 -6.83
CA GLY A 30 1.91 -10.93 -7.96
C GLY A 30 2.25 -9.44 -8.06
N LYS A 31 1.24 -8.61 -8.36
CA LYS A 31 1.39 -7.15 -8.53
C LYS A 31 1.11 -6.36 -7.26
N SER A 32 1.20 -7.00 -6.09
CA SER A 32 0.89 -6.39 -4.79
C SER A 32 1.70 -5.12 -4.52
N LEU A 33 3.00 -5.11 -4.82
CA LEU A 33 3.82 -3.90 -4.70
C LEU A 33 3.37 -2.76 -5.63
N HIS A 34 2.97 -3.09 -6.86
CA HIS A 34 2.55 -2.07 -7.83
C HIS A 34 1.22 -1.43 -7.39
N VAL A 35 0.30 -2.26 -6.89
CA VAL A 35 -0.96 -1.81 -6.30
C VAL A 35 -0.72 -0.97 -5.06
N ALA A 36 0.16 -1.42 -4.17
CA ALA A 36 0.56 -0.68 -2.98
C ALA A 36 1.08 0.72 -3.31
N LEU A 37 1.96 0.84 -4.30
CA LEU A 37 2.48 2.13 -4.78
C LEU A 37 1.40 2.99 -5.41
N SER A 38 0.50 2.42 -6.21
CA SER A 38 -0.62 3.17 -6.81
C SER A 38 -1.57 3.76 -5.77
N ILE A 39 -1.86 3.01 -4.71
CA ILE A 39 -2.74 3.43 -3.62
C ILE A 39 -2.03 4.47 -2.75
N LEU A 40 -0.74 4.28 -2.44
CA LEU A 40 0.08 5.27 -1.73
C LEU A 40 0.18 6.60 -2.49
N TRP A 41 0.38 6.53 -3.81
CA TRP A 41 0.45 7.73 -4.65
C TRP A 41 -0.87 8.51 -4.62
N ALA A 42 -2.00 7.82 -4.77
CA ALA A 42 -3.30 8.45 -4.66
C ALA A 42 -3.60 8.97 -3.24
N ALA A 43 -3.18 8.24 -2.20
CA ALA A 43 -3.28 8.68 -0.81
C ALA A 43 -2.48 9.96 -0.56
N ALA A 44 -1.28 10.05 -1.15
CA ALA A 44 -0.39 11.21 -1.02
C ALA A 44 -0.99 12.46 -1.69
N ILE A 45 -1.64 12.31 -2.84
CA ILE A 45 -2.33 13.41 -3.52
C ILE A 45 -3.48 13.93 -2.66
N ASP A 46 -4.31 13.03 -2.11
CA ASP A 46 -5.46 13.39 -1.31
C ASP A 46 -5.09 13.74 0.15
N SER A 47 -3.82 13.52 0.54
CA SER A 47 -3.34 13.55 1.93
C SER A 47 -4.25 12.79 2.91
N ALA A 48 -4.86 11.70 2.43
CA ALA A 48 -5.89 10.96 3.16
C ALA A 48 -5.66 9.44 3.08
N PRO A 49 -5.78 8.71 4.22
CA PRO A 49 -5.54 7.27 4.25
C PRO A 49 -6.65 6.44 3.60
N VAL A 50 -7.74 7.07 3.18
CA VAL A 50 -8.87 6.43 2.51
C VAL A 50 -8.87 6.88 1.06
N VAL A 51 -8.65 5.93 0.16
CA VAL A 51 -8.47 6.20 -1.27
C VAL A 51 -9.48 5.40 -2.08
N ARG A 52 -9.99 6.02 -3.14
CA ARG A 52 -10.79 5.33 -4.15
C ARG A 52 -9.85 4.77 -5.21
N VAL A 53 -9.90 3.47 -5.42
CA VAL A 53 -9.12 2.83 -6.50
C VAL A 53 -9.68 3.30 -7.84
N SER A 54 -8.88 4.11 -8.55
CA SER A 54 -9.22 4.63 -9.87
C SER A 54 -8.44 3.87 -10.93
N ARG A 55 -9.06 3.68 -12.11
CA ARG A 55 -8.40 2.99 -13.22
C ARG A 55 -7.15 3.75 -13.71
N SER A 56 -7.23 5.07 -13.75
CA SER A 56 -6.10 5.93 -14.10
C SER A 56 -4.89 5.76 -13.18
N ALA A 57 -5.12 5.57 -11.86
CA ALA A 57 -4.04 5.27 -10.93
C ALA A 57 -3.45 3.88 -11.17
N LEU A 58 -4.27 2.87 -11.46
CA LEU A 58 -3.79 1.51 -11.75
C LEU A 58 -2.99 1.44 -13.06
N ASP A 59 -3.49 2.08 -14.12
CA ASP A 59 -2.84 2.10 -15.43
C ASP A 59 -1.45 2.75 -15.36
N ARG A 60 -1.28 3.79 -14.51
CA ARG A 60 0.03 4.44 -14.28
C ARG A 60 1.10 3.49 -13.74
N PHE A 61 0.70 2.45 -13.02
CA PHE A 61 1.61 1.42 -12.49
C PHE A 61 1.49 0.09 -13.25
N SER A 62 0.90 0.10 -14.46
CA SER A 62 0.70 -1.08 -15.31
C SER A 62 0.00 -2.23 -14.59
N VAL A 63 -1.03 -1.92 -13.81
CA VAL A 63 -1.82 -2.90 -13.06
C VAL A 63 -3.14 -3.18 -13.78
N SER A 64 -3.37 -4.43 -14.17
CA SER A 64 -4.66 -4.86 -14.70
C SER A 64 -5.72 -4.95 -13.61
N ARG A 65 -7.00 -4.97 -14.00
CA ARG A 65 -8.12 -5.09 -13.04
C ARG A 65 -8.01 -6.37 -12.21
N ASP A 66 -7.70 -7.49 -12.85
CA ASP A 66 -7.59 -8.79 -12.17
C ASP A 66 -6.41 -8.81 -11.21
N ALA A 67 -5.24 -8.31 -11.66
CA ALA A 67 -4.08 -8.17 -10.80
C ALA A 67 -4.34 -7.24 -9.61
N CYS A 68 -5.16 -6.20 -9.79
CA CYS A 68 -5.61 -5.35 -8.70
C CYS A 68 -6.49 -6.12 -7.71
N TYR A 69 -7.44 -6.95 -8.18
CA TYR A 69 -8.29 -7.74 -7.30
C TYR A 69 -7.46 -8.73 -6.46
N ASP A 70 -6.56 -9.47 -7.10
CA ASP A 70 -5.68 -10.44 -6.43
C ASP A 70 -4.75 -9.77 -5.42
N ALA A 71 -4.11 -8.67 -5.82
CA ALA A 71 -3.27 -7.87 -4.93
C ALA A 71 -4.04 -7.32 -3.73
N LEU A 72 -5.22 -6.75 -3.95
CA LEU A 72 -6.05 -6.22 -2.86
C LEU A 72 -6.46 -7.31 -1.88
N ARG A 73 -6.75 -8.53 -2.37
CA ARG A 73 -7.01 -9.67 -1.50
C ARG A 73 -5.78 -10.04 -0.66
N HIS A 74 -4.60 -10.18 -1.28
CA HIS A 74 -3.37 -10.48 -0.54
C HIS A 74 -3.02 -9.39 0.49
N MET A 75 -3.22 -8.12 0.14
CA MET A 75 -2.93 -7.00 1.03
C MET A 75 -3.93 -6.91 2.19
N GLU A 76 -5.21 -7.25 1.94
CA GLU A 76 -6.25 -7.35 2.97
C GLU A 76 -5.96 -8.50 3.94
N ASP A 77 -5.62 -9.69 3.43
CA ASP A 77 -5.22 -10.85 4.23
C ASP A 77 -3.96 -10.57 5.07
N ALA A 78 -3.02 -9.78 4.52
CA ALA A 78 -1.81 -9.36 5.22
C ALA A 78 -2.02 -8.20 6.22
N GLY A 79 -3.24 -7.69 6.36
CA GLY A 79 -3.59 -6.58 7.26
C GLY A 79 -2.92 -5.26 6.90
N LEU A 80 -2.59 -5.05 5.61
CA LEU A 80 -2.01 -3.79 5.12
C LEU A 80 -3.07 -2.78 4.73
N VAL A 81 -4.22 -3.28 4.31
CA VAL A 81 -5.35 -2.46 3.86
C VAL A 81 -6.67 -3.05 4.33
N ARG A 82 -7.69 -2.21 4.42
CA ARG A 82 -9.09 -2.63 4.51
C ARG A 82 -9.80 -2.27 3.23
N VAL A 83 -10.47 -3.25 2.59
CA VAL A 83 -11.10 -3.05 1.29
C VAL A 83 -12.63 -3.03 1.45
N LYS A 84 -13.24 -1.88 1.23
CA LYS A 84 -14.70 -1.75 1.12
C LYS A 84 -15.11 -1.88 -0.33
N ARG A 85 -15.57 -3.07 -0.71
CA ARG A 85 -16.17 -3.37 -2.01
C ARG A 85 -17.66 -3.03 -1.94
N LEU A 86 -18.14 -2.15 -2.82
CA LEU A 86 -19.56 -1.76 -2.91
C LEU A 86 -20.06 -2.15 -4.30
N SER A 87 -21.18 -2.87 -4.38
CA SER A 87 -21.79 -3.27 -5.66
C SER A 87 -22.08 -2.04 -6.52
N GLY A 88 -21.54 -2.01 -7.74
CA GLY A 88 -21.72 -0.90 -8.69
C GLY A 88 -20.98 0.40 -8.35
N ARG A 89 -20.12 0.42 -7.32
CA ARG A 89 -19.32 1.61 -6.95
C ARG A 89 -17.83 1.30 -6.95
N ARG A 90 -17.01 2.36 -7.00
CA ARG A 90 -15.54 2.23 -6.94
C ARG A 90 -15.12 1.61 -5.60
N THR A 91 -14.20 0.67 -5.66
CA THR A 91 -13.58 0.05 -4.48
C THR A 91 -12.89 1.14 -3.65
N VAL A 92 -13.23 1.19 -2.37
CA VAL A 92 -12.61 2.12 -1.41
C VAL A 92 -11.62 1.33 -0.57
N VAL A 93 -10.39 1.80 -0.50
CA VAL A 93 -9.30 1.16 0.25
C VAL A 93 -8.86 2.08 1.36
N THR A 94 -8.76 1.55 2.57
CA THR A 94 -8.15 2.26 3.72
C THR A 94 -6.78 1.67 3.96
N LEU A 95 -5.73 2.50 3.93
CA LEU A 95 -4.38 2.08 4.31
C LEU A 95 -4.31 1.92 5.83
N LEU A 96 -3.75 0.82 6.30
CA LEU A 96 -3.62 0.50 7.72
C LEU A 96 -2.16 0.55 8.16
N ASP A 97 -1.94 1.07 9.37
CA ASP A 97 -0.67 0.92 10.07
C ASP A 97 -0.65 -0.43 10.83
N ARG A 98 0.46 -0.75 11.49
CA ARG A 98 0.73 -2.05 12.12
C ARG A 98 -0.25 -2.40 13.24
N ASP A 99 -0.80 -1.40 13.91
CA ASP A 99 -1.83 -1.51 14.94
C ASP A 99 -3.26 -1.66 14.34
N GLY A 100 -3.39 -1.63 13.01
CA GLY A 100 -4.68 -1.73 12.31
C GLY A 100 -5.45 -0.40 12.29
N SER A 101 -4.86 0.68 12.79
CA SER A 101 -5.40 2.04 12.67
C SER A 101 -5.20 2.57 11.25
N PRO A 102 -6.04 3.50 10.78
CA PRO A 102 -5.78 4.19 9.51
C PRO A 102 -4.39 4.82 9.52
N MET A 103 -3.63 4.59 8.44
CA MET A 103 -2.26 5.09 8.31
C MET A 103 -2.23 6.61 8.50
N ARG A 104 -1.37 7.10 9.39
CA ARG A 104 -1.22 8.55 9.55
C ARG A 104 -0.56 9.13 8.30
N MET A 105 -1.28 10.00 7.61
CA MET A 105 -0.76 10.75 6.48
C MET A 105 -0.33 12.13 6.98
N VAL A 106 0.92 12.48 6.70
CA VAL A 106 1.43 13.82 6.96
C VAL A 106 1.29 14.60 5.65
N PRO A 107 0.63 15.77 5.66
CA PRO A 107 0.62 16.65 4.50
C PRO A 107 2.05 16.98 4.10
N GLN A 108 2.42 16.71 2.85
CA GLN A 108 3.71 17.14 2.31
C GLN A 108 3.52 18.60 1.89
N THR A 109 3.78 19.54 2.80
CA THR A 109 3.86 20.98 2.48
C THR A 109 5.26 21.32 1.98
#